data_AF-A0A2K5J1R4-F1
#
_entry.id   AF-A0A2K5J1R4-F1
#
_cell.length_a   1.000
_cell.length_b   1.000
_cell.length_c   1.000
_cell.angle_alpha   90.00
_cell.angle_beta   90.00
_cell.angle_gamma   90.00
#
_symmetry.space_group_name_H-M   'P 1'
#
loop_
_entity.id
_entity.type
_entity.pdbx_description
1 polymer ?
#
loop_
_entity_poly.entity_id
_entity_poly.type
_entity_poly.pdbx_seq_one_letter_code
_entity_poly.pdbx_strand_id
1 'polypeptide(L)'
;MLESRGLYSNFWCGITPKGFYKRTPDYVQIREWKRSGCFPVPMVHSTFLIDLRKEASDKLTFYPPHQDYTWTFDDIIVFAFSSRQAGIQMYLCNREHYGYLPIPLKPHQTLQEDIENLIHVQIEAMIDRPPMEPSKYVSLVPKYPDKMGFDEIFMINLKRRKDRRDRMLRTLYEQEIEVKIVEAVDGKALNTSQLKALNIEMLPGYRDPYSSRPLTRGEIGCFLIYVLTPSIYKFLSPEKPSQAPHTSTIPHQCPCTMQPFTLKLMGKALQSRAHRRVVLHTQA
;
A
#
# COMPACT_ATOMS: atom_id res chain seq x y z
N MET A 1 17.10 -7.94 7.87
CA MET A 1 16.42 -6.72 8.32
C MET A 1 15.06 -6.70 7.65
N LEU A 2 14.01 -6.42 8.41
CA LEU A 2 12.66 -6.31 7.89
C LEU A 2 12.31 -4.84 7.60
N GLU A 3 11.58 -4.62 6.52
CA GLU A 3 11.10 -3.31 6.05
C GLU A 3 9.82 -2.90 6.77
N SER A 4 9.73 -1.65 7.18
CA SER A 4 8.46 -1.06 7.63
C SER A 4 8.32 0.36 7.13
N ARG A 5 7.15 0.94 7.37
CA ARG A 5 6.91 2.34 7.03
C ARG A 5 7.70 3.28 7.96
N GLY A 6 8.33 4.30 7.36
CA GLY A 6 9.16 5.26 8.09
C GLY A 6 10.45 4.64 8.66
N LEU A 7 10.88 5.10 9.83
CA LEU A 7 12.16 4.70 10.44
C LEU A 7 12.02 3.57 11.47
N TYR A 8 10.83 3.00 11.68
CA TYR A 8 10.70 1.83 12.56
C TYR A 8 11.44 0.63 11.95
N SER A 9 11.92 -0.30 12.78
CA SER A 9 12.65 -1.47 12.32
C SER A 9 12.67 -2.55 13.40
N ASN A 10 13.12 -3.75 13.01
CA ASN A 10 13.22 -4.90 13.90
C ASN A 10 14.55 -5.00 14.68
N PHE A 11 15.24 -3.88 14.90
CA PHE A 11 16.55 -3.84 15.58
C PHE A 11 16.85 -2.48 16.18
N TRP A 12 17.72 -2.44 17.18
CA TRP A 12 18.23 -1.18 17.74
C TRP A 12 19.75 -1.11 17.62
N CYS A 13 20.30 0.04 17.25
CA CYS A 13 21.76 0.25 17.24
C CYS A 13 22.33 0.66 18.61
N GLY A 14 21.47 0.93 19.59
CA GLY A 14 21.88 1.39 20.91
C GLY A 14 20.82 1.11 21.95
N ILE A 15 21.28 0.89 23.18
CA ILE A 15 20.46 0.80 24.38
C ILE A 15 20.97 1.77 25.44
N THR A 16 20.06 2.27 26.26
CA THR A 16 20.37 3.04 27.47
C THR A 16 20.86 2.08 28.58
N PRO A 17 21.45 2.60 29.67
CA PRO A 17 21.82 1.77 30.83
C PRO A 17 20.64 1.02 31.47
N LYS A 18 19.40 1.49 31.24
CA LYS A 18 18.15 0.86 31.71
C LYS A 18 17.53 -0.09 30.66
N GLY A 19 18.23 -0.40 29.57
CA GLY A 19 17.77 -1.33 28.55
C GLY A 19 16.89 -0.74 27.44
N PHE A 20 16.43 0.51 27.56
CA PHE A 20 15.57 1.14 26.54
C PHE A 20 16.31 1.54 25.26
N TYR A 21 15.56 1.68 24.16
CA TYR A 21 16.04 2.17 22.87
C TYR A 21 16.89 3.45 22.98
N LYS A 22 18.03 3.45 22.30
CA LYS A 22 18.86 4.65 22.09
C LYS A 22 19.23 4.76 20.62
N ARG A 23 18.81 5.85 19.97
CA ARG A 23 19.19 6.13 18.57
C ARG A 23 20.69 6.48 18.49
N THR A 24 21.36 5.92 17.49
CA THR A 24 22.77 6.21 17.17
C THR A 24 22.89 6.73 15.73
N PRO A 25 24.01 7.38 15.36
CA PRO A 25 24.24 7.85 13.98
C PRO A 25 24.20 6.73 12.93
N ASP A 26 24.60 5.52 13.31
CA ASP A 26 24.60 4.36 12.40
C ASP A 26 23.19 3.87 12.04
N TYR A 27 22.19 4.14 12.88
CA TYR A 27 20.84 3.59 12.73
C TYR A 27 20.22 3.93 11.38
N VAL A 28 20.25 5.21 10.99
CA VAL A 28 19.66 5.67 9.72
C VAL A 28 20.44 5.10 8.53
N GLN A 29 21.78 5.02 8.65
CA GLN A 29 22.62 4.50 7.58
C GLN A 29 22.33 3.02 7.28
N ILE A 30 22.12 2.22 8.33
CA ILE A 30 21.77 0.80 8.21
C ILE A 30 20.31 0.64 7.77
N ARG A 31 19.40 1.42 8.35
CA ARG A 31 17.95 1.32 8.10
C ARG A 31 17.53 1.73 6.68
N GLU A 32 18.23 2.67 6.08
CA GLU A 32 17.97 3.17 4.73
C GLU A 32 18.91 2.53 3.68
N TRP A 33 19.58 1.42 4.02
CA TRP A 33 20.50 0.71 3.11
C TRP A 33 21.64 1.58 2.54
N LYS A 34 21.96 2.71 3.17
CA LYS A 34 23.16 3.51 2.84
C LYS A 34 24.44 2.76 3.18
N ARG A 35 24.38 1.92 4.21
CA ARG A 35 25.41 0.94 4.57
C ARG A 35 24.80 -0.46 4.59
N SER A 36 25.27 -1.31 3.68
CA SER A 36 24.82 -2.71 3.57
C SER A 36 25.85 -3.66 4.17
N GLY A 37 25.40 -4.64 4.95
CA GLY A 37 26.27 -5.58 5.65
C GLY A 37 25.56 -6.41 6.71
N CYS A 38 26.36 -6.97 7.61
CA CYS A 38 25.90 -7.58 8.85
C CYS A 38 26.57 -6.85 10.02
N PHE A 39 25.79 -6.33 10.95
CA PHE A 39 26.25 -5.42 11.99
C PHE A 39 25.96 -6.02 13.37
N PRO A 40 26.93 -5.98 14.31
CA PRO A 40 26.63 -6.28 15.70
C PRO A 40 25.69 -5.21 16.22
N VAL A 41 24.59 -5.63 16.83
CA VAL A 41 23.59 -4.73 17.40
C VAL A 41 23.23 -5.23 18.80
N PRO A 42 22.90 -4.34 19.75
CA PRO A 42 22.48 -4.75 21.08
C PRO A 42 21.11 -5.44 21.11
N MET A 43 20.31 -5.29 20.05
CA MET A 43 18.92 -5.76 20.03
C MET A 43 18.48 -6.10 18.61
N VAL A 44 17.90 -7.28 18.43
CA VAL A 44 17.07 -7.68 17.28
C VAL A 44 15.78 -8.28 17.85
N HIS A 45 14.64 -7.92 17.28
CA HIS A 45 13.33 -8.41 17.71
C HIS A 45 12.46 -8.85 16.53
N SER A 46 11.24 -9.33 16.85
CA SER A 46 10.21 -9.83 15.92
C SER A 46 10.59 -11.11 15.15
N THR A 47 11.72 -11.12 14.46
CA THR A 47 12.18 -12.29 13.69
C THR A 47 13.70 -12.34 13.66
N PHE A 48 14.26 -13.46 14.08
CA PHE A 48 15.68 -13.76 14.08
C PHE A 48 15.89 -15.27 14.01
N LEU A 49 17.11 -15.68 13.70
CA LEU A 49 17.51 -17.08 13.65
C LEU A 49 18.53 -17.35 14.76
N ILE A 50 18.36 -18.47 15.46
CA ILE A 50 19.27 -18.94 16.52
C ILE A 50 19.93 -20.23 16.04
N ASP A 51 21.25 -20.30 16.17
CA ASP A 51 22.00 -21.52 15.91
C ASP A 51 21.98 -22.42 17.15
N LEU A 52 21.06 -23.39 17.17
CA LEU A 52 20.86 -24.34 18.27
C LEU A 52 22.00 -25.37 18.42
N ARG A 53 22.99 -25.38 17.53
CA ARG A 53 24.14 -26.28 17.62
C ARG A 53 25.20 -25.77 18.60
N LYS A 54 25.08 -24.53 19.07
CA LYS A 54 26.03 -23.90 20.00
C LYS A 54 25.53 -24.08 21.43
N GLU A 55 26.37 -24.60 22.32
CA GLU A 55 26.05 -24.77 23.75
C GLU A 55 25.59 -23.47 24.43
N ALA A 56 26.09 -22.31 23.98
CA ALA A 56 25.63 -21.03 24.51
C ALA A 56 24.13 -20.79 24.29
N SER A 57 23.53 -21.38 23.23
CA SER A 57 22.11 -21.22 22.93
C SER A 57 21.19 -21.85 23.99
N ASP A 58 21.68 -22.85 24.73
CA ASP A 58 20.94 -23.46 25.85
C ASP A 58 20.74 -22.48 27.02
N LYS A 59 21.53 -21.40 27.07
CA LYS A 59 21.44 -20.35 28.09
C LYS A 59 20.44 -19.24 27.72
N LEU A 60 19.92 -19.24 26.49
CA LEU A 60 18.94 -18.25 26.05
C LEU A 60 17.59 -18.52 26.72
N THR A 61 17.09 -17.55 27.46
CA THR A 61 15.86 -17.67 28.24
C THR A 61 14.98 -16.45 28.03
N PHE A 62 13.69 -16.67 27.74
CA PHE A 62 12.67 -15.62 27.74
C PHE A 62 11.97 -15.50 29.10
N TYR A 63 11.68 -16.63 29.72
CA TYR A 63 10.96 -16.69 30.98
C TYR A 63 11.36 -17.95 31.78
N PRO A 64 11.56 -17.85 33.11
CA PRO A 64 11.59 -16.61 33.88
C PRO A 64 12.78 -15.71 33.49
N PRO A 65 12.72 -14.39 33.72
CA PRO A 65 13.88 -13.52 33.49
C PRO A 65 15.12 -13.99 34.27
N HIS A 66 16.29 -13.62 33.74
CA HIS A 66 17.56 -13.85 34.43
C HIS A 66 17.53 -13.23 35.84
N GLN A 67 18.21 -13.87 36.80
CA GLN A 67 18.18 -13.45 38.22
C GLN A 67 18.64 -11.99 38.44
N ASP A 68 19.62 -11.55 37.65
CA ASP A 68 20.14 -10.17 37.68
C ASP A 68 19.28 -9.15 36.91
N TYR A 69 18.16 -9.56 36.32
CA TYR A 69 17.31 -8.67 35.54
C TYR A 69 16.51 -7.73 36.46
N THR A 70 16.82 -6.44 36.41
CA THR A 70 16.23 -5.40 37.28
C THR A 70 15.44 -4.34 36.50
N TRP A 71 15.26 -4.54 35.20
CA TRP A 71 14.58 -3.59 34.32
C TRP A 71 13.07 -3.87 34.24
N THR A 72 12.36 -3.03 33.49
CA THR A 72 10.93 -3.23 33.20
C THR A 72 10.71 -4.50 32.40
N PHE A 73 9.79 -5.35 32.83
CA PHE A 73 9.48 -6.60 32.13
C PHE A 73 8.90 -6.31 30.74
N ASP A 74 9.71 -6.58 29.73
CA ASP A 74 9.42 -6.45 28.30
C ASP A 74 10.15 -7.60 27.62
N ASP A 75 9.45 -8.37 26.79
CA ASP A 75 9.93 -9.64 26.25
C ASP A 75 11.16 -9.46 25.34
N ILE A 76 11.19 -8.41 24.51
CA ILE A 76 12.33 -8.12 23.64
C ILE A 76 13.54 -7.68 24.47
N ILE A 77 13.33 -6.89 25.52
CA ILE A 77 14.41 -6.44 26.43
C ILE A 77 14.94 -7.61 27.27
N VAL A 78 14.07 -8.45 27.82
CA VAL A 78 14.45 -9.63 28.61
C VAL A 78 15.30 -10.58 27.76
N PHE A 79 14.88 -10.85 26.53
CA PHE A 79 15.61 -11.76 25.65
C PHE A 79 16.99 -11.22 25.26
N ALA A 80 17.11 -9.92 24.95
CA ALA A 80 18.40 -9.32 24.67
C ALA A 80 19.32 -9.30 25.88
N PHE A 81 18.77 -9.07 27.07
CA PHE A 81 19.54 -9.18 28.31
C PHE A 81 20.04 -10.62 28.51
N SER A 82 19.18 -11.63 28.37
CA SER A 82 19.57 -13.04 28.45
C SER A 82 20.68 -13.38 27.45
N SER A 83 20.53 -12.95 26.19
CA SER A 83 21.54 -13.15 25.16
C SER A 83 22.89 -12.54 25.54
N ARG A 84 22.87 -11.32 26.09
CA ARG A 84 24.09 -10.63 26.57
C ARG A 84 24.74 -11.37 27.75
N GLN A 85 23.95 -11.84 28.73
CA GLN A 85 24.47 -12.60 29.87
C GLN A 85 25.05 -13.96 29.44
N ALA A 86 24.49 -14.56 28.39
CA ALA A 86 25.01 -15.77 27.77
C ALA A 86 26.28 -15.52 26.91
N GLY A 87 26.73 -14.28 26.75
CA GLY A 87 27.85 -13.90 25.89
C GLY A 87 27.55 -14.00 24.40
N ILE A 88 26.28 -13.96 24.01
CA ILE A 88 25.82 -14.09 22.62
C ILE A 88 25.59 -12.71 22.01
N GLN A 89 26.36 -12.39 20.98
CA GLN A 89 26.17 -11.17 20.19
C GLN A 89 25.04 -11.34 19.17
N MET A 90 24.06 -10.43 19.20
CA MET A 90 23.05 -10.34 18.16
C MET A 90 23.61 -9.63 16.91
N TYR A 91 23.19 -10.09 15.74
CA TYR A 91 23.58 -9.49 14.47
C TYR A 91 22.35 -9.15 13.62
N LEU A 92 22.39 -7.98 12.99
CA LEU A 92 21.45 -7.59 11.96
C LEU A 92 22.13 -7.63 10.60
N CYS A 93 21.58 -8.40 9.65
CA CYS A 93 21.98 -8.36 8.26
C CYS A 93 20.94 -7.60 7.41
N ASN A 94 21.36 -6.65 6.60
CA ASN A 94 20.52 -5.90 5.64
C ASN A 94 21.01 -6.06 4.19
N ARG A 95 21.78 -7.11 3.87
CA ARG A 95 22.27 -7.36 2.50
C ARG A 95 21.17 -7.56 1.48
N GLU A 96 20.02 -8.04 1.93
CA GLU A 96 18.83 -8.30 1.13
C GLU A 96 17.60 -7.71 1.84
N HIS A 97 16.53 -7.60 1.09
CA HIS A 97 15.23 -7.20 1.58
C HIS A 97 14.41 -8.42 2.04
N TYR A 98 14.69 -8.88 3.27
CA TYR A 98 14.23 -10.16 3.80
C TYR A 98 12.73 -10.27 4.09
N GLY A 99 12.01 -9.15 4.13
CA GLY A 99 10.57 -9.15 4.41
C GLY A 99 10.11 -7.83 5.01
N TYR A 100 8.89 -7.84 5.53
CA TYR A 100 8.21 -6.65 6.05
C TYR A 100 7.75 -6.85 7.49
N LEU A 101 7.60 -5.75 8.23
CA LEU A 101 6.97 -5.75 9.55
C LEU A 101 5.97 -4.58 9.69
N PRO A 102 4.82 -4.79 10.35
CA PRO A 102 3.92 -3.71 10.69
C PRO A 102 4.51 -2.80 11.78
N ILE A 103 4.03 -1.56 11.83
CA ILE A 103 4.34 -0.65 12.93
C ILE A 103 3.43 -1.02 14.11
N PRO A 104 3.97 -1.17 15.33
CA PRO A 104 3.16 -1.44 16.52
C PRO A 104 2.07 -0.39 16.73
N LEU A 105 0.92 -0.86 17.20
CA LEU A 105 -0.18 -0.01 17.62
C LEU A 105 0.22 0.90 18.78
N LYS A 106 -0.33 2.11 18.77
CA LYS A 106 -0.35 2.99 19.94
C LYS A 106 -1.39 2.50 20.94
N PRO A 107 -1.28 2.82 22.24
CA PRO A 107 -2.18 2.31 23.28
C PRO A 107 -3.67 2.60 23.09
N HIS A 108 -4.02 3.63 22.32
CA HIS A 108 -5.41 4.02 22.03
C HIS A 108 -5.95 3.40 20.73
N GLN A 109 -5.10 2.70 19.97
CA GLN A 109 -5.49 2.11 18.70
C GLN A 109 -6.12 0.75 18.89
N THR A 110 -7.00 0.40 17.96
CA THR A 110 -7.79 -0.83 18.01
C THR A 110 -7.17 -1.95 17.18
N LEU A 111 -7.54 -3.20 17.46
CA LEU A 111 -7.15 -4.35 16.64
C LEU A 111 -7.60 -4.20 15.18
N GLN A 112 -8.72 -3.52 14.94
CA GLN A 112 -9.20 -3.25 13.59
C GLN A 112 -8.23 -2.36 12.80
N GLU A 113 -7.66 -1.34 13.46
CA GLU A 113 -6.63 -0.49 12.86
C GLU A 113 -5.32 -1.28 12.61
N ASP A 114 -5.03 -2.31 13.39
CA ASP A 114 -3.88 -3.19 13.16
C ASP A 114 -4.07 -4.07 11.92
N ILE A 115 -5.27 -4.61 11.74
CA ILE A 115 -5.65 -5.34 10.53
C ILE A 115 -5.50 -4.43 9.31
N GLU A 116 -5.95 -3.18 9.39
CA GLU A 116 -5.78 -2.19 8.32
C GLU A 116 -4.29 -1.90 8.05
N ASN A 117 -3.47 -1.75 9.10
CA ASN A 117 -2.03 -1.56 8.95
C ASN A 117 -1.36 -2.76 8.29
N LEU A 118 -1.74 -3.99 8.64
CA LEU A 118 -1.22 -5.21 8.02
C LEU A 118 -1.58 -5.28 6.54
N ILE A 119 -2.84 -4.98 6.19
CA ILE A 119 -3.29 -4.89 4.79
C ILE A 119 -2.48 -3.84 4.03
N HIS A 120 -2.19 -2.68 4.62
CA HIS A 120 -1.34 -1.67 4.00
C HIS A 120 0.07 -2.15 3.71
N VAL A 121 0.72 -2.78 4.70
CA VAL A 121 2.07 -3.31 4.53
C VAL A 121 2.09 -4.39 3.44
N GLN A 122 1.09 -5.26 3.42
CA GLN A 122 0.95 -6.29 2.38
C GLN A 122 0.80 -5.67 0.99
N ILE A 123 -0.05 -4.65 0.84
CA ILE A 123 -0.25 -3.98 -0.45
C ILE A 123 0.99 -3.23 -0.90
N GLU A 124 1.66 -2.53 0.02
CA GLU A 124 2.93 -1.82 -0.25
C GLU A 124 4.01 -2.80 -0.73
N ALA A 125 4.13 -3.95 -0.09
CA ALA A 125 5.04 -5.01 -0.51
C ALA A 125 4.75 -5.52 -1.93
N MET A 126 3.48 -5.63 -2.32
CA MET A 126 3.04 -6.12 -3.63
C MET A 126 3.14 -5.10 -4.77
N ILE A 127 3.56 -3.86 -4.50
CA ILE A 127 3.74 -2.85 -5.57
C ILE A 127 4.81 -3.29 -6.56
N ASP A 128 5.98 -3.64 -6.03
CA ASP A 128 7.16 -4.00 -6.83
C ASP A 128 7.50 -5.50 -6.77
N ARG A 129 6.77 -6.27 -5.95
CA ARG A 129 7.00 -7.70 -5.77
C ARG A 129 5.77 -8.53 -6.13
N PRO A 130 5.93 -9.85 -6.37
CA PRO A 130 4.81 -10.75 -6.51
C PRO A 130 3.86 -10.69 -5.30
N PRO A 131 2.59 -11.11 -5.48
CA PRO A 131 1.66 -11.25 -4.38
C PRO A 131 2.25 -12.01 -3.19
N MET A 132 2.05 -11.48 -1.98
CA MET A 132 2.40 -12.20 -0.77
C MET A 132 1.40 -13.33 -0.55
N GLU A 133 1.88 -14.56 -0.57
CA GLU A 133 1.05 -15.73 -0.30
C GLU A 133 1.19 -16.18 1.15
N PRO A 134 0.07 -16.54 1.81
CA PRO A 134 0.11 -17.05 3.17
C PRO A 134 0.88 -18.37 3.24
N SER A 135 1.48 -18.63 4.39
CA SER A 135 2.02 -19.95 4.70
C SER A 135 0.92 -21.00 4.62
N LYS A 136 1.23 -22.17 4.05
CA LYS A 136 0.32 -23.34 4.02
C LYS A 136 -0.10 -23.86 5.41
N TYR A 137 0.58 -23.40 6.46
CA TYR A 137 0.29 -23.76 7.85
C TYR A 137 -0.61 -22.75 8.57
N VAL A 138 -1.07 -21.70 7.88
CA VAL A 138 -1.95 -20.68 8.43
C VAL A 138 -3.30 -20.75 7.74
N SER A 139 -4.36 -20.94 8.51
CA SER A 139 -5.73 -20.81 8.03
C SER A 139 -6.11 -19.33 7.95
N LEU A 140 -6.54 -18.88 6.77
CA LEU A 140 -7.07 -17.53 6.59
C LEU A 140 -8.59 -17.53 6.66
N VAL A 141 -9.15 -16.45 7.20
CA VAL A 141 -10.58 -16.15 7.06
C VAL A 141 -10.87 -15.85 5.59
N PRO A 142 -11.91 -16.45 4.98
CA PRO A 142 -12.31 -16.10 3.63
C PRO A 142 -12.64 -14.61 3.53
N LYS A 143 -12.22 -13.98 2.44
CA LYS A 143 -12.56 -12.58 2.16
C LYS A 143 -13.90 -12.49 1.46
N TYR A 144 -14.66 -11.46 1.78
CA TYR A 144 -15.98 -11.22 1.17
C TYR A 144 -16.00 -9.82 0.55
N PRO A 145 -15.47 -9.67 -0.69
CA PRO A 145 -15.48 -8.38 -1.35
C PRO A 145 -16.89 -7.82 -1.53
N ASP A 146 -17.07 -6.54 -1.25
CA ASP A 146 -18.33 -5.84 -1.46
C ASP A 146 -18.15 -4.54 -2.24
N LYS A 147 -19.25 -3.89 -2.57
CA LYS A 147 -19.23 -2.61 -3.28
C LYS A 147 -19.21 -1.41 -2.33
N MET A 148 -18.92 -1.58 -1.04
CA MET A 148 -18.87 -0.52 -0.01
C MET A 148 -20.10 0.42 0.02
N GLY A 149 -21.28 -0.10 -0.33
CA GLY A 149 -22.52 0.69 -0.45
C GLY A 149 -22.64 1.53 -1.73
N PHE A 150 -21.77 1.32 -2.72
CA PHE A 150 -21.91 1.80 -4.10
C PHE A 150 -22.73 0.81 -4.94
N ASP A 151 -23.39 1.32 -5.98
CA ASP A 151 -24.13 0.49 -6.95
C ASP A 151 -23.15 -0.37 -7.78
N GLU A 152 -22.02 0.25 -8.16
CA GLU A 152 -20.97 -0.36 -8.95
C GLU A 152 -19.65 0.39 -8.75
N ILE A 153 -18.56 -0.36 -8.62
CA ILE A 153 -17.19 0.17 -8.63
C ILE A 153 -16.53 -0.33 -9.90
N PHE A 154 -16.08 0.56 -10.76
CA PHE A 154 -15.44 0.19 -12.03
C PHE A 154 -13.92 0.26 -11.91
N MET A 155 -13.24 -0.77 -12.40
CA MET A 155 -11.80 -0.77 -12.60
C MET A 155 -11.50 -0.69 -14.09
N ILE A 156 -10.95 0.44 -14.53
CA ILE A 156 -10.56 0.67 -15.92
C ILE A 156 -9.11 0.27 -16.10
N ASN A 157 -8.87 -0.67 -17.03
CA ASN A 157 -7.53 -1.15 -17.34
C ASN A 157 -7.36 -1.50 -18.82
N LEU A 158 -6.20 -1.19 -19.37
CA LEU A 158 -5.83 -1.56 -20.74
C LEU A 158 -5.66 -3.07 -20.88
N LYS A 159 -6.38 -3.69 -21.82
CA LYS A 159 -6.34 -5.15 -22.06
C LYS A 159 -4.93 -5.74 -22.19
N ARG A 160 -4.00 -4.99 -22.80
CA ARG A 160 -2.60 -5.40 -22.98
C ARG A 160 -1.76 -5.38 -21.69
N ARG A 161 -2.16 -4.64 -20.65
CA ARG A 161 -1.42 -4.49 -19.38
C ARG A 161 -1.96 -5.46 -18.32
N LYS A 162 -1.83 -6.76 -18.58
CA LYS A 162 -2.29 -7.82 -17.65
C LYS A 162 -1.56 -7.74 -16.31
N ASP A 163 -0.26 -7.44 -16.34
CA ASP A 163 0.58 -7.27 -15.15
C ASP A 163 -0.02 -6.28 -14.13
N ARG A 164 -0.47 -5.12 -14.60
CA ARG A 164 -1.08 -4.08 -13.76
C ARG A 164 -2.49 -4.44 -13.34
N ARG A 165 -3.23 -5.08 -14.24
CA ARG A 165 -4.58 -5.57 -13.95
C ARG A 165 -4.56 -6.54 -12.77
N ASP A 166 -3.69 -7.54 -12.84
CA ASP A 166 -3.66 -8.63 -11.88
C ASP A 166 -3.16 -8.11 -10.51
N ARG A 167 -2.18 -7.20 -10.50
CA ARG A 167 -1.75 -6.48 -9.28
C ARG A 167 -2.90 -5.67 -8.65
N MET A 168 -3.61 -4.87 -9.44
CA MET A 168 -4.72 -4.06 -8.92
C MET A 168 -5.87 -4.93 -8.39
N LEU A 169 -6.22 -6.00 -9.11
CA LEU A 169 -7.24 -6.94 -8.66
C LEU A 169 -6.84 -7.61 -7.34
N ARG A 170 -5.57 -8.00 -7.17
CA ARG A 170 -5.09 -8.53 -5.89
C ARG A 170 -5.20 -7.49 -4.78
N THR A 171 -4.77 -6.25 -5.02
CA THR A 171 -4.90 -5.15 -4.05
C THR A 171 -6.35 -4.91 -3.63
N LEU A 172 -7.29 -4.89 -4.57
CA LEU A 172 -8.71 -4.69 -4.29
C LEU A 172 -9.31 -5.87 -3.54
N TYR A 173 -8.92 -7.10 -3.89
CA TYR A 173 -9.28 -8.30 -3.15
C TYR A 173 -8.75 -8.27 -1.71
N GLU A 174 -7.49 -7.84 -1.50
CA GLU A 174 -6.94 -7.74 -0.15
C GLU A 174 -7.73 -6.75 0.72
N GLN A 175 -8.31 -5.73 0.10
CA GLN A 175 -9.17 -4.73 0.74
C GLN A 175 -10.65 -5.12 0.76
N GLU A 176 -11.04 -6.28 0.23
CA GLU A 176 -12.44 -6.71 0.13
C GLU A 176 -13.31 -5.73 -0.69
N ILE A 177 -12.78 -5.24 -1.81
CA ILE A 177 -13.51 -4.35 -2.73
C ILE A 177 -13.85 -5.12 -4.01
N GLU A 178 -15.13 -5.32 -4.24
CA GLU A 178 -15.66 -5.86 -5.49
C GLU A 178 -15.64 -4.79 -6.58
N VAL A 179 -15.12 -5.15 -7.76
CA VAL A 179 -15.06 -4.24 -8.92
C VAL A 179 -15.51 -4.90 -10.21
N LYS A 180 -16.13 -4.11 -11.08
CA LYS A 180 -16.42 -4.44 -12.46
C LYS A 180 -15.31 -3.94 -13.38
N ILE A 181 -14.65 -4.87 -14.07
CA ILE A 181 -13.58 -4.53 -15.01
C ILE A 181 -14.18 -3.91 -16.27
N VAL A 182 -13.60 -2.79 -16.71
CA VAL A 182 -13.92 -2.13 -17.97
C VAL A 182 -12.63 -2.04 -18.79
N GLU A 183 -12.68 -2.55 -20.02
CA GLU A 183 -11.54 -2.47 -20.94
C GLU A 183 -11.30 -1.02 -21.34
N ALA A 184 -10.11 -0.51 -21.03
CA ALA A 184 -9.71 0.83 -21.45
C ALA A 184 -9.43 0.86 -22.96
N VAL A 185 -9.74 1.99 -23.60
CA VAL A 185 -9.44 2.21 -25.02
C VAL A 185 -7.93 2.42 -25.19
N ASP A 186 -7.33 1.62 -26.06
CA ASP A 186 -5.90 1.67 -26.32
C ASP A 186 -5.54 2.80 -27.28
N GLY A 187 -5.06 3.92 -26.72
CA GLY A 187 -4.55 5.04 -27.50
C GLY A 187 -3.44 4.69 -28.51
N LYS A 188 -2.62 3.65 -28.26
CA LYS A 188 -1.59 3.23 -29.22
C LYS A 188 -2.20 2.52 -30.44
N ALA A 189 -3.31 1.81 -30.24
CA ALA A 189 -4.02 1.11 -31.30
C ALA A 189 -4.93 2.04 -32.11
N LEU A 190 -5.27 3.23 -31.57
CA LEU A 190 -6.06 4.24 -32.29
C LEU A 190 -5.28 4.78 -33.49
N ASN A 191 -5.92 4.69 -34.66
CA ASN A 191 -5.44 5.31 -35.89
C ASN A 191 -6.41 6.40 -36.39
N THR A 192 -5.94 7.22 -37.32
CA THR A 192 -6.71 8.37 -37.84
C THR A 192 -7.96 7.94 -38.60
N SER A 193 -7.96 6.77 -39.26
CA SER A 193 -9.13 6.25 -39.96
C SER A 193 -10.25 5.81 -39.00
N GLN A 194 -9.91 5.20 -37.87
CA GLN A 194 -10.86 4.86 -36.81
C GLN A 194 -11.47 6.10 -36.17
N LEU A 195 -10.66 7.13 -35.87
CA LEU A 195 -11.16 8.39 -35.32
C LEU A 195 -12.13 9.08 -36.29
N LYS A 196 -11.80 9.11 -37.58
CA LYS A 196 -12.69 9.61 -38.63
C LYS A 196 -13.97 8.78 -38.77
N ALA A 197 -13.88 7.45 -38.69
CA ALA A 197 -15.06 6.58 -38.74
C ALA A 197 -16.00 6.79 -37.54
N LEU A 198 -15.46 7.21 -36.39
CA LEU A 198 -16.23 7.58 -35.20
C LEU A 198 -16.71 9.05 -35.23
N ASN A 199 -16.44 9.81 -36.31
CA ASN A 199 -16.68 11.25 -36.42
C ASN A 199 -16.02 12.06 -35.27
N ILE A 200 -14.84 11.63 -34.83
CA ILE A 200 -14.07 12.30 -33.77
C ILE A 200 -12.94 13.08 -34.42
N GLU A 201 -13.07 14.40 -34.35
CA GLU A 201 -12.06 15.34 -34.80
C GLU A 201 -11.65 16.26 -33.65
N MET A 202 -10.35 16.57 -33.59
CA MET A 202 -9.88 17.61 -32.68
C MET A 202 -10.34 18.97 -33.19
N LEU A 203 -10.89 19.79 -32.30
CA LEU A 203 -11.26 21.17 -32.61
C LEU A 203 -10.04 21.93 -33.18
N PRO A 204 -10.17 22.59 -34.34
CA PRO A 204 -9.10 23.39 -34.92
C PRO A 204 -8.58 24.42 -33.93
N GLY A 205 -7.26 24.45 -33.70
CA GLY A 205 -6.62 25.38 -32.77
C GLY A 205 -6.69 24.98 -31.30
N TYR A 206 -7.36 23.88 -30.93
CA TYR A 206 -7.38 23.42 -29.54
C TYR A 206 -5.97 23.10 -29.03
N ARG A 207 -5.69 23.56 -27.81
CA ARG A 207 -4.49 23.28 -27.03
C ARG A 207 -4.92 23.04 -25.58
N ASP A 208 -4.31 22.04 -24.96
CA ASP A 208 -4.49 21.81 -23.54
C ASP A 208 -4.03 23.04 -22.74
N PRO A 209 -4.85 23.60 -21.81
CA PRO A 209 -4.52 24.81 -21.04
C PRO A 209 -3.25 24.69 -20.19
N TYR A 210 -2.87 23.47 -19.80
CA TYR A 210 -1.71 23.25 -18.90
C TYR A 210 -0.42 22.99 -19.67
N SER A 211 -0.49 22.19 -20.73
CA SER A 211 0.70 21.76 -21.47
C SER A 211 0.87 22.44 -22.83
N SER A 212 -0.10 23.25 -23.26
CA SER A 212 -0.11 23.99 -24.54
C SER A 212 0.18 23.11 -25.77
N ARG A 213 -0.06 21.79 -25.68
CA ARG A 213 0.10 20.81 -26.75
C ARG A 213 -1.26 20.22 -27.17
N PRO A 214 -1.35 19.63 -28.37
CA PRO A 214 -2.49 18.79 -28.72
C PRO A 214 -2.59 17.56 -27.79
N LEU A 215 -3.79 16.99 -27.71
CA LEU A 215 -4.03 15.76 -26.96
C LEU A 215 -3.25 14.59 -27.57
N THR A 216 -2.61 13.81 -26.70
CA THR A 216 -2.00 12.54 -27.06
C THR A 216 -3.09 11.51 -27.37
N ARG A 217 -2.76 10.48 -28.16
CA ARG A 217 -3.69 9.38 -28.39
C ARG A 217 -4.09 8.63 -27.12
N GLY A 218 -3.22 8.63 -26.10
CA GLY A 218 -3.55 8.10 -24.77
C GLY A 218 -4.65 8.89 -24.08
N GLU A 219 -4.58 10.23 -24.12
CA GLU A 219 -5.62 11.12 -23.60
C GLU A 219 -6.94 10.98 -24.38
N ILE A 220 -6.86 10.83 -25.70
CA ILE A 220 -8.03 10.55 -26.55
C ILE A 220 -8.65 9.20 -26.17
N GLY A 221 -7.83 8.16 -25.94
CA GLY A 221 -8.30 6.86 -25.45
C GLY A 221 -9.01 6.97 -24.10
N CYS A 222 -8.46 7.76 -23.17
CA CYS A 222 -9.11 8.02 -21.88
C CYS A 222 -10.50 8.67 -22.06
N PHE A 223 -10.59 9.71 -22.91
CA PHE A 223 -11.85 10.37 -23.23
C PHE A 223 -12.88 9.41 -23.84
N LEU A 224 -12.45 8.57 -24.77
CA LEU A 224 -13.30 7.61 -25.47
C LEU A 224 -13.97 6.61 -24.54
N ILE A 225 -13.32 6.21 -23.44
CA ILE A 225 -13.91 5.27 -22.47
C ILE A 225 -15.18 5.87 -21.86
N TYR A 226 -15.17 7.16 -21.52
CA TYR A 226 -16.32 7.84 -20.97
C TYR A 226 -17.44 7.95 -22.00
N VAL A 227 -17.13 8.31 -23.25
CA VAL A 227 -18.15 8.47 -24.31
C VAL A 227 -18.76 7.14 -24.72
N LEU A 228 -17.94 6.10 -24.85
CA LEU A 228 -18.36 4.80 -25.40
C LEU A 228 -18.96 3.86 -24.34
N THR A 229 -18.86 4.19 -23.05
CA THR A 229 -19.40 3.37 -21.96
C THR A 229 -20.52 4.12 -21.25
N PRO A 230 -21.80 4.00 -21.68
CA PRO A 230 -22.92 4.75 -21.11
C PRO A 230 -23.07 4.56 -19.60
N SER A 231 -22.71 3.38 -19.08
CA SER A 231 -22.72 3.07 -17.65
C SER A 231 -21.73 3.91 -16.83
N ILE A 232 -20.65 4.38 -17.46
CA ILE A 232 -19.66 5.30 -16.89
C ILE A 232 -20.05 6.75 -17.23
N TYR A 233 -20.48 7.04 -18.47
CA TYR A 233 -20.82 8.39 -18.93
C TYR A 233 -21.88 9.08 -18.07
N LYS A 234 -22.90 8.33 -17.60
CA LYS A 234 -24.00 8.84 -16.77
C LYS A 234 -23.53 9.42 -15.42
N PHE A 235 -22.25 9.26 -15.07
CA PHE A 235 -21.60 9.83 -13.89
C PHE A 235 -21.12 11.28 -14.09
N LEU A 236 -20.79 11.69 -15.33
CA LEU A 236 -20.19 13.01 -15.61
C LEU A 236 -21.18 14.04 -16.14
N SER A 237 -22.37 13.63 -16.58
CA SER A 237 -23.46 14.56 -16.89
C SER A 237 -24.31 14.78 -15.64
N PRO A 238 -24.26 15.97 -15.00
CA PRO A 238 -25.34 16.35 -14.10
C PRO A 238 -26.63 16.38 -14.94
N GLU A 239 -27.69 15.72 -14.48
CA GLU A 239 -29.03 16.03 -14.98
C GLU A 239 -29.21 17.55 -14.81
N LYS A 240 -29.52 18.25 -15.91
CA LYS A 240 -29.66 19.71 -15.94
C LYS A 240 -30.57 20.17 -14.80
N PRO A 241 -30.10 20.99 -13.83
CA PRO A 241 -31.01 21.74 -12.99
C PRO A 241 -31.67 22.82 -13.83
N SER A 242 -32.99 22.93 -13.75
CA SER A 242 -33.72 24.09 -14.26
C SER A 242 -33.19 25.38 -13.61
N GLN A 243 -32.76 26.32 -14.45
CA GLN A 243 -32.67 27.77 -14.22
C GLN A 243 -32.39 28.27 -12.78
N ALA A 244 -31.16 28.73 -12.51
CA ALA A 244 -30.84 29.98 -11.78
C ALA A 244 -29.31 30.20 -11.69
N PRO A 245 -28.83 31.46 -11.51
CA PRO A 245 -27.46 31.87 -11.82
C PRO A 245 -26.50 31.86 -10.63
N HIS A 246 -25.22 32.00 -10.97
CA HIS A 246 -24.04 32.34 -10.14
C HIS A 246 -23.13 31.20 -9.66
N THR A 247 -22.02 31.08 -10.41
CA THR A 247 -20.63 31.03 -9.92
C THR A 247 -20.34 30.24 -8.64
N SER A 248 -19.94 28.98 -8.82
CA SER A 248 -18.95 28.34 -7.94
C SER A 248 -18.07 27.42 -8.77
N THR A 249 -16.83 27.82 -8.96
CA THR A 249 -15.76 27.05 -9.61
C THR A 249 -15.43 25.84 -8.74
N ILE A 250 -15.90 24.65 -9.13
CA ILE A 250 -15.44 23.38 -8.55
C ILE A 250 -14.14 23.04 -9.27
N PRO A 251 -13.02 22.79 -8.57
CA PRO A 251 -11.78 22.41 -9.24
C PRO A 251 -11.96 21.03 -9.89
N HIS A 252 -11.97 21.01 -11.22
CA HIS A 252 -11.83 19.79 -12.02
C HIS A 252 -10.40 19.25 -11.90
N GLN A 253 -10.10 18.59 -10.78
CA GLN A 253 -8.98 17.65 -10.73
C GLN A 253 -9.47 16.30 -11.26
N CYS A 254 -8.87 15.86 -12.37
CA CYS A 254 -8.99 14.51 -12.87
C CYS A 254 -8.51 13.55 -11.76
N PRO A 255 -9.32 12.58 -11.29
CA PRO A 255 -8.97 11.69 -10.19
C PRO A 255 -8.00 10.60 -10.66
N CYS A 256 -6.82 10.98 -11.12
CA CYS A 256 -5.81 10.06 -11.64
C CYS A 256 -4.97 9.38 -10.55
N THR A 257 -5.26 9.63 -9.27
CA THR A 257 -4.41 9.19 -8.15
C THR A 257 -5.20 9.02 -6.83
N MET A 258 -6.38 8.38 -6.85
CA MET A 258 -6.93 7.88 -5.58
C MET A 258 -6.22 6.57 -5.21
N GLN A 259 -5.47 6.61 -4.11
CA GLN A 259 -5.02 5.38 -3.46
C GLN A 259 -6.25 4.61 -2.98
N PRO A 260 -6.30 3.27 -3.09
CA PRO A 260 -7.46 2.48 -2.68
C PRO A 260 -7.94 2.74 -1.23
N PHE A 261 -7.03 3.16 -0.34
CA PHE A 261 -7.36 3.58 1.03
C PHE A 261 -8.27 4.81 1.11
N THR A 262 -8.08 5.79 0.22
CA THR A 262 -8.95 6.97 0.10
C THR A 262 -10.40 6.56 -0.21
N LEU A 263 -10.59 5.44 -0.91
CA LEU A 263 -11.90 4.91 -1.28
C LEU A 263 -12.69 4.38 -0.08
N LYS A 264 -12.05 3.65 0.84
CA LYS A 264 -12.70 3.14 2.07
C LYS A 264 -13.13 4.26 3.01
N LEU A 265 -12.30 5.30 3.14
CA LEU A 265 -12.65 6.51 3.91
C LEU A 265 -13.80 7.30 3.25
N MET A 266 -13.82 7.41 1.93
CA MET A 266 -14.89 8.07 1.19
C MET A 266 -16.22 7.30 1.21
N GLY A 267 -16.19 5.96 1.18
CA GLY A 267 -17.39 5.12 1.27
C GLY A 267 -18.19 5.33 2.55
N LYS A 268 -17.50 5.52 3.70
CA LYS A 268 -18.15 5.85 4.98
C LYS A 268 -18.78 7.26 4.98
N ALA A 269 -18.19 8.22 4.27
CA ALA A 269 -18.65 9.61 4.24
C ALA A 269 -19.76 9.91 3.21
N LEU A 270 -19.83 9.14 2.11
CA LEU A 270 -20.75 9.39 0.98
C LEU A 270 -22.13 8.71 1.13
N GLN A 271 -22.48 8.29 2.35
CA GLN A 271 -23.69 7.51 2.66
C GLN A 271 -25.04 8.23 2.40
N SER A 272 -25.08 9.43 1.80
CA SER A 272 -26.30 10.25 1.68
C SER A 272 -26.76 10.66 0.26
N ARG A 273 -26.15 10.20 -0.85
CA ARG A 273 -26.57 10.63 -2.22
C ARG A 273 -27.11 9.50 -3.12
N ALA A 274 -27.99 9.85 -4.06
CA ALA A 274 -28.96 8.98 -4.74
C ALA A 274 -28.44 8.10 -5.90
N HIS A 275 -27.20 8.26 -6.35
CA HIS A 275 -26.54 7.31 -7.26
C HIS A 275 -25.05 7.29 -6.95
N ARG A 276 -24.50 6.11 -6.64
CA ARG A 276 -23.16 5.98 -6.08
C ARG A 276 -22.37 5.00 -6.93
N ARG A 277 -21.74 5.49 -7.99
CA ARG A 277 -20.78 4.72 -8.79
C ARG A 277 -19.38 5.33 -8.64
N VAL A 278 -18.35 4.50 -8.58
CA VAL A 278 -16.95 4.93 -8.41
C VAL A 278 -16.10 4.36 -9.53
N VAL A 279 -15.14 5.15 -10.02
CA VAL A 279 -14.24 4.76 -11.11
C VAL A 279 -12.79 4.79 -10.64
N LEU A 280 -12.12 3.64 -10.73
CA LEU A 280 -10.71 3.44 -10.44
C LEU A 280 -9.93 3.23 -11.73
N HIS A 281 -8.87 4.02 -11.93
CA HIS A 281 -7.98 3.89 -13.08
C HIS A 281 -6.69 3.19 -12.68
N THR A 282 -6.30 2.15 -13.42
CA THR A 282 -4.92 1.66 -13.36
C THR A 282 -4.03 2.64 -14.12
N GLN A 283 -3.02 3.24 -13.48
CA GLN A 283 -2.11 4.18 -14.13
C GLN A 283 -1.52 3.62 -15.45
N ALA A 284 -1.34 4.51 -16.44
CA ALA A 284 -0.95 4.22 -17.83
C ALA A 284 0.52 3.80 -18.01
#